data_AF-A0A536JQ87-F1
#
_entry.id   AF-A0A536JQ87-F1
#
_cell.length_a   1.000
_cell.length_b   1.000
_cell.length_c   1.000
_cell.angle_alpha   90.00
_cell.angle_beta   90.00
_cell.angle_gamma   90.00
#
_symmetry.space_group_name_H-M   'P 1'
#
loop_
_entity.id
_entity.type
_entity.pdbx_description
1 polymer ?
#
loop_
_entity_poly.entity_id
_entity_poly.type
_entity_poly.pdbx_seq_one_letter_code
_entity_poly.pdbx_strand_id
1 'polypeptide(L)'
;MPRTGRRPGIGGTRDKILAAARARFGEEGYDGATIRGIASAAGVDPAMVPHYFGSKEGVFLAAVEFPVDPAVFIPRLLEPGLDGLGERLVSFFLETWDS
;
A
#
# COMPACT_ATOMS: atom_id res chain seq x y z
N MET A 1 41.73 1.01 1.44
CA MET A 1 40.82 0.91 0.27
C MET A 1 39.44 1.41 0.70
N PRO A 2 38.91 2.53 0.17
CA PRO A 2 37.55 2.94 0.51
C PRO A 2 36.55 2.08 -0.27
N ARG A 3 35.61 1.47 0.46
CA ARG A 3 34.55 0.62 -0.10
C ARG A 3 33.53 1.51 -0.81
N THR A 4 33.50 1.38 -2.14
CA THR A 4 32.46 1.80 -3.09
C THR A 4 31.13 2.27 -2.47
N GLY A 5 30.83 3.55 -2.64
CA GLY A 5 29.53 4.14 -2.35
C GLY A 5 28.44 3.54 -3.25
N ARG A 6 27.33 3.15 -2.63
CA ARG A 6 26.16 2.61 -3.33
C ARG A 6 25.51 3.74 -4.13
N ARG A 7 25.50 3.60 -5.45
CA ARG A 7 24.75 4.47 -6.38
C ARG A 7 23.29 4.53 -5.92
N PRO A 8 22.72 5.71 -5.61
CA PRO A 8 21.29 5.82 -5.42
C PRO A 8 20.65 5.65 -6.80
N GLY A 9 20.22 4.42 -7.10
CA GLY A 9 19.27 4.22 -8.19
C GLY A 9 18.00 5.00 -7.86
N ILE A 10 17.37 5.56 -8.88
CA ILE A 10 16.09 6.27 -8.79
C ILE A 10 15.10 5.37 -8.03
N GLY A 11 14.66 5.81 -6.85
CA GLY A 11 13.82 5.08 -5.91
C GLY A 11 14.60 4.19 -4.93
N GLY A 12 14.47 4.46 -3.64
CA GLY A 12 15.05 3.62 -2.58
C GLY A 12 14.43 2.22 -2.57
N THR A 13 15.06 1.27 -1.86
CA THR A 13 14.49 -0.09 -1.69
C THR A 13 13.05 -0.04 -1.19
N ARG A 14 12.72 0.91 -0.33
CA ARG A 14 11.37 1.18 0.18
C ARG A 14 10.37 1.48 -0.95
N ASP A 15 10.74 2.34 -1.89
CA ASP A 15 9.86 2.76 -2.99
C ASP A 15 9.62 1.62 -3.98
N LYS A 16 10.63 0.79 -4.23
CA LYS A 16 10.49 -0.42 -5.05
C LYS A 16 9.51 -1.42 -4.45
N ILE A 17 9.57 -1.61 -3.12
CA ILE A 17 8.63 -2.46 -2.41
C ILE A 17 7.22 -1.87 -2.50
N LEU A 18 7.05 -0.56 -2.36
CA LEU A 18 5.74 0.09 -2.47
C LEU A 18 5.12 -0.03 -3.86
N ALA A 19 5.90 0.20 -4.92
CA ALA A 19 5.43 0.06 -6.29
C ALA A 19 4.97 -1.38 -6.57
N ALA A 20 5.75 -2.37 -6.14
CA ALA A 20 5.39 -3.79 -6.28
C ALA A 20 4.16 -4.16 -5.43
N ALA A 21 4.05 -3.62 -4.22
CA ALA A 21 2.90 -3.84 -3.35
C ALA A 21 1.61 -3.30 -3.97
N ARG A 22 1.63 -2.07 -4.52
CA ARG A 22 0.47 -1.46 -5.20
C ARG A 22 -0.05 -2.33 -6.34
N ALA A 23 0.84 -2.79 -7.22
CA ALA A 23 0.46 -3.67 -8.33
C ALA A 23 -0.14 -4.99 -7.83
N ARG A 24 0.55 -5.66 -6.89
CA ARG A 24 0.12 -6.95 -6.33
C ARG A 24 -1.24 -6.86 -5.64
N PHE A 25 -1.45 -5.84 -4.80
CA PHE A 25 -2.74 -5.65 -4.13
C PHE A 25 -3.87 -5.33 -5.10
N GLY A 26 -3.59 -4.59 -6.17
CA GLY A 26 -4.58 -4.29 -7.22
C GLY A 26 -4.97 -5.52 -8.04
N GLU A 27 -4.02 -6.44 -8.30
CA GLU A 27 -4.24 -7.63 -9.13
C GLU A 27 -4.79 -8.84 -8.34
N GLU A 28 -4.25 -9.08 -7.15
CA GLU A 28 -4.48 -10.32 -6.38
C GLU A 28 -5.33 -10.08 -5.12
N GLY A 29 -5.68 -8.82 -4.84
CA GLY A 29 -6.36 -8.43 -3.60
C GLY A 29 -5.47 -8.53 -2.36
N TYR A 30 -6.03 -8.20 -1.19
CA TYR A 30 -5.28 -8.25 0.08
C TYR A 30 -4.77 -9.64 0.37
N ASP A 31 -5.61 -10.67 0.32
CA ASP A 31 -5.24 -12.04 0.71
C ASP A 31 -4.21 -12.67 -0.23
N GLY A 32 -4.34 -12.46 -1.55
CA GLY A 32 -3.43 -13.02 -2.55
C GLY A 32 -2.03 -12.42 -2.53
N ALA A 33 -1.91 -11.12 -2.26
CA ALA A 33 -0.63 -10.40 -2.25
C ALA A 33 0.24 -10.77 -1.02
N THR A 34 1.02 -11.84 -1.13
CA THR A 34 1.93 -12.28 -0.06
C THR A 34 3.19 -11.40 0.04
N ILE A 35 3.76 -11.28 1.24
CA ILE A 35 5.04 -10.56 1.45
C ILE A 35 6.15 -11.08 0.53
N ARG A 36 6.23 -12.40 0.34
CA ARG A 36 7.21 -13.01 -0.57
C ARG A 36 6.94 -12.65 -2.03
N GLY A 37 5.67 -12.65 -2.46
CA GLY A 37 5.28 -12.22 -3.81
C GLY A 37 5.65 -10.76 -4.09
N ILE A 38 5.39 -9.88 -3.12
CA ILE A 38 5.75 -8.46 -3.18
C ILE A 38 7.28 -8.29 -3.26
N ALA A 39 8.04 -8.97 -2.40
CA ALA A 39 9.51 -8.88 -2.40
C ALA A 39 10.12 -9.41 -3.71
N SER A 40 9.58 -10.51 -4.23
CA SER A 40 10.00 -11.09 -5.51
C SER A 40 9.74 -10.11 -6.66
N ALA A 41 8.55 -9.50 -6.71
CA ALA A 41 8.21 -8.48 -7.71
C ALA A 41 9.08 -7.22 -7.60
N ALA A 42 9.46 -6.82 -6.37
CA ALA A 42 10.36 -5.70 -6.13
C ALA A 42 11.85 -6.03 -6.40
N GLY A 43 12.21 -7.30 -6.61
CA GLY A 43 13.59 -7.75 -6.77
C GLY A 43 14.45 -7.58 -5.52
N VAL A 44 13.85 -7.76 -4.34
CA VAL A 44 14.50 -7.57 -3.03
C VAL A 44 14.41 -8.84 -2.17
N ASP A 45 15.23 -8.91 -1.13
CA ASP A 45 15.12 -9.95 -0.12
C ASP A 45 13.79 -9.81 0.66
N PRO A 46 13.01 -10.89 0.88
CA PRO A 46 11.77 -10.85 1.64
C PRO A 46 11.87 -10.24 3.05
N ALA A 47 13.04 -10.32 3.71
CA ALA A 47 13.27 -9.72 5.02
C ALA A 47 13.27 -8.18 4.97
N MET A 48 13.46 -7.57 3.79
CA MET A 48 13.42 -6.12 3.62
C MET A 48 12.01 -5.56 3.76
N VAL A 49 10.97 -6.34 3.46
CA VAL A 49 9.57 -5.89 3.58
C VAL A 49 9.18 -5.65 5.05
N PRO A 50 9.27 -6.63 5.97
CA PRO A 50 9.00 -6.37 7.38
C PRO A 50 10.02 -5.41 8.01
N HIS A 51 11.25 -5.32 7.49
CA HIS A 51 12.22 -4.30 7.95
C HIS A 51 11.74 -2.87 7.72
N TYR A 52 11.12 -2.57 6.56
CA TYR A 52 10.64 -1.22 6.24
C TYR A 52 9.20 -0.95 6.69
N PHE A 53 8.35 -1.97 6.74
CA PHE A 53 6.91 -1.80 6.89
C PHE A 53 6.30 -2.55 8.08
N GLY A 54 7.10 -3.33 8.80
CA GLY A 54 6.67 -4.11 9.96
C GLY A 54 5.86 -5.36 9.59
N SER A 55 4.72 -5.18 8.92
CA SER A 55 3.78 -6.25 8.57
C SER A 55 3.19 -6.11 7.16
N LYS A 56 2.37 -7.08 6.75
CA LYS A 56 1.60 -7.03 5.50
C LYS A 56 0.59 -5.88 5.54
N GLU A 57 -0.07 -5.67 6.68
CA GLU A 57 -0.97 -4.55 6.94
C GLU A 57 -0.21 -3.22 6.79
N GLY A 58 1.00 -3.12 7.35
CA GLY A 58 1.82 -1.92 7.23
C GLY A 58 2.24 -1.62 5.79
N VAL A 59 2.58 -2.64 5.00
CA VAL A 59 2.88 -2.45 3.57
C VAL A 59 1.62 -2.05 2.79
N PHE A 60 0.46 -2.59 3.15
CA PHE A 60 -0.82 -2.27 2.51
C PHE A 60 -1.20 -0.82 2.76
N LEU A 61 -1.21 -0.38 4.03
CA LEU A 61 -1.50 1.00 4.41
C LEU A 61 -0.57 2.00 3.70
N ALA A 62 0.73 1.69 3.65
CA ALA A 62 1.69 2.53 2.95
C ALA A 62 1.50 2.50 1.42
N ALA A 63 1.04 1.38 0.84
CA ALA A 63 0.80 1.24 -0.58
C ALA A 63 -0.45 2.00 -1.03
N VAL A 64 -1.53 2.02 -0.26
CA VAL A 64 -2.77 2.68 -0.66
C VAL A 64 -2.72 4.20 -0.55
N GLU A 65 -1.71 4.78 0.13
CA GLU A 65 -1.60 6.24 0.36
C GLU A 65 -2.95 6.88 0.72
N PHE A 66 -3.76 6.13 1.48
CA PHE A 66 -5.14 6.53 1.72
C PHE A 66 -5.12 7.74 2.64
N PRO A 67 -5.76 8.86 2.28
CA PRO A 67 -5.69 10.08 3.10
C PRO A 67 -6.39 9.90 4.46
N VAL A 68 -7.19 8.84 4.59
CA VAL A 68 -7.94 8.48 5.79
C VAL A 68 -7.67 7.01 6.13
N ASP A 69 -7.49 6.70 7.41
CA ASP A 69 -7.31 5.31 7.83
C ASP A 69 -8.57 4.48 7.47
N PRO A 70 -8.44 3.41 6.64
CA PRO A 70 -9.57 2.55 6.28
C PRO A 70 -10.27 1.92 7.48
N ALA A 71 -9.54 1.64 8.57
CA ALA A 71 -10.11 1.08 9.79
C ALA A 71 -11.08 2.06 10.49
N VAL A 72 -10.90 3.36 10.29
CA VAL A 72 -11.77 4.41 10.82
C VAL A 72 -12.89 4.73 9.83
N PHE A 73 -12.59 4.74 8.54
CA PHE A 73 -13.51 5.19 7.50
C PHE A 73 -14.58 4.14 7.16
N ILE A 74 -14.20 2.87 6.98
CA ILE A 74 -15.11 1.82 6.52
C ILE A 74 -16.32 1.64 7.46
N PRO A 75 -16.17 1.58 8.79
CA PRO A 75 -17.31 1.48 9.69
C PRO A 75 -18.30 2.64 9.51
N ARG A 76 -17.79 3.86 9.36
CA ARG A 76 -18.58 5.10 9.22
C ARG A 76 -19.36 5.14 7.90
N LEU A 77 -18.76 4.60 6.84
CA LEU A 77 -19.37 4.50 5.52
C LEU A 77 -20.55 3.50 5.50
N LEU A 78 -20.42 2.42 6.26
CA LEU A 78 -21.39 1.32 6.36
C LEU A 78 -22.50 1.59 7.40
N GLU A 79 -22.27 2.47 8.37
CA GLU A 79 -23.19 2.80 9.48
C GLU A 79 -24.62 3.15 9.02
N PRO A 80 -24.84 3.93 7.93
CA PRO A 80 -26.18 4.24 7.44
C PRO A 80 -26.86 3.09 6.69
N GLY A 81 -26.18 1.96 6.48
CA GLY A 81 -26.64 0.86 5.61
C GLY A 81 -26.14 0.96 4.17
N LEU A 82 -26.46 -0.04 3.35
CA LEU A 82 -25.96 -0.14 1.96
C LEU A 82 -26.67 0.82 0.99
N ASP A 83 -27.86 1.32 1.37
CA ASP A 83 -28.60 2.28 0.55
C ASP A 83 -27.79 3.57 0.40
N GLY A 84 -27.52 3.97 -0.85
CA GLY A 84 -26.69 5.13 -1.18
C GLY A 84 -25.18 4.96 -0.89
N LEU A 85 -24.70 3.73 -0.60
CA LEU A 85 -23.28 3.47 -0.35
C LEU A 85 -22.40 3.92 -1.51
N GLY A 86 -22.85 3.68 -2.75
CA GLY A 86 -22.11 4.09 -3.95
C GLY A 86 -21.92 5.61 -4.04
N GLU A 87 -22.97 6.38 -3.74
CA GLU A 87 -22.89 7.84 -3.76
C GLU A 87 -21.94 8.36 -2.67
N ARG A 88 -22.03 7.83 -1.44
CA ARG A 88 -21.11 8.21 -0.36
C ARG A 88 -19.67 7.84 -0.66
N LEU A 89 -19.43 6.67 -1.28
CA LEU A 89 -18.11 6.25 -1.73
C LEU A 89 -17.54 7.22 -2.76
N VAL A 90 -18.33 7.59 -3.77
CA VAL A 90 -17.89 8.51 -4.83
C VAL A 90 -17.65 9.91 -4.30
N SER A 91 -18.59 10.48 -3.52
CA SER A 91 -18.41 11.81 -2.92
C SER A 91 -17.17 11.87 -2.04
N PHE A 92 -16.95 10.84 -1.21
CA PHE A 92 -15.75 10.76 -0.40
C PHE A 92 -14.48 10.71 -1.25
N PHE A 93 -14.44 9.87 -2.28
CA PHE A 93 -13.26 9.73 -3.12
C PHE A 93 -12.93 11.04 -3.86
N LEU A 94 -13.96 11.77 -4.33
CA LEU A 94 -13.80 13.07 -4.98
C LEU A 94 -13.31 14.15 -4.00
N GLU A 95 -13.90 14.24 -2.81
CA GLU A 95 -13.51 15.23 -1.79
C GLU A 95 -12.07 15.00 -1.28
N THR A 96 -11.66 13.74 -1.19
CA THR A 96 -10.37 13.37 -0.59
C THR A 96 -9.22 13.36 -1.62
N TRP A 97 -9.51 13.20 -2.91
CA TRP A 97 -8.49 13.14 -3.97
C TRP A 97 -8.12 14.52 -4.55
N ASP A 98 -9.01 15.52 -4.42
CA ASP A 98 -8.75 16.90 -4.86
C ASP A 98 -7.98 17.76 -3.81
N SER A 99 -7.55 17.17 -2.69
CA SER A 99 -6.81 17.85 -1.61
C SER A 99 -5.34 17.45 -1.51
#